data_AF-A0A9P7VMX0-F1
#
_entry.id   AF-A0A9P7VMX0-F1
#
_cell.length_a   1.000
_cell.length_b   1.000
_cell.length_c   1.000
_cell.angle_alpha   90.00
_cell.angle_beta   90.00
_cell.angle_gamma   90.00
#
_symmetry.space_group_name_H-M   'P 1'
#
loop_
_entity.id
_entity.type
_entity.pdbx_description
1 polymer ?
#
loop_
_entity_poly.entity_id
_entity_poly.type
_entity_poly.pdbx_seq_one_letter_code
_entity_poly.pdbx_strand_id
1 'polypeptide(L)'
;MPRVFTFALLLGLLTQVVLCQDTNLREVKQAFDDANISISRFDPMFLLEVSLPQTSCPAVVLKAGVQLPRNATVGPPLFALSGYGIRDGPFVVAAVDPDAPTPQNPKFGTSSEETSNQPAAFQVAPS
;
A
#
# COMPACT_ATOMS: atom_id res chain seq x y z
N MET A 1 -3.24 31.25 -46.63
CA MET A 1 -4.18 30.16 -47.01
C MET A 1 -3.58 28.82 -46.56
N PRO A 2 -4.42 27.81 -46.21
CA PRO A 2 -4.21 26.77 -45.16
C PRO A 2 -3.11 25.72 -45.44
N ARG A 3 -2.63 24.89 -44.48
CA ARG A 3 -3.33 24.13 -43.41
C ARG A 3 -2.64 24.07 -42.02
N VAL A 4 -3.38 23.54 -41.05
CA VAL A 4 -3.00 23.16 -39.66
C VAL A 4 -2.28 21.80 -39.62
N PHE A 5 -1.38 21.58 -38.67
CA PHE A 5 -1.14 20.24 -38.10
C PHE A 5 -1.01 20.31 -36.56
N THR A 6 -1.84 19.52 -35.89
CA THR A 6 -1.85 19.28 -34.43
C THR A 6 -1.04 18.00 -34.13
N PHE A 7 -0.84 17.71 -32.84
CA PHE A 7 -0.02 16.63 -32.23
C PHE A 7 1.48 16.96 -32.11
N ALA A 8 2.17 16.61 -31.03
CA ALA A 8 1.78 15.71 -29.94
C ALA A 8 1.85 16.36 -28.55
N LEU A 9 0.92 15.93 -27.70
CA LEU A 9 0.92 16.08 -26.24
C LEU A 9 2.25 15.53 -25.69
N LEU A 10 3.19 16.40 -25.31
CA LEU A 10 4.38 15.99 -24.54
C LEU A 10 3.95 15.72 -23.09
N LEU A 11 3.21 14.63 -22.89
CA LEU A 11 2.88 14.10 -21.58
C LEU A 11 4.15 13.52 -20.98
N GLY A 12 4.96 14.42 -20.38
CA GLY A 12 6.20 14.07 -19.72
C GLY A 12 5.93 13.00 -18.67
N LEU A 13 6.38 11.78 -18.97
CA LEU A 13 6.19 10.58 -18.17
C LEU A 13 6.74 10.82 -16.76
N LEU A 14 5.84 11.08 -15.79
CA LEU A 14 6.22 11.38 -14.42
C LEU A 14 6.57 10.10 -13.65
N THR A 15 7.62 9.40 -14.08
CA THR A 15 8.24 8.29 -13.34
C THR A 15 9.08 8.81 -12.17
N GLN A 16 8.43 9.56 -11.28
CA GLN A 16 8.92 9.88 -9.94
C GLN A 16 8.72 8.64 -9.07
N VAL A 17 9.63 7.65 -9.19
CA VAL A 17 9.71 6.55 -8.20
C VAL A 17 10.31 7.15 -6.92
N VAL A 18 9.46 7.81 -6.15
CA VAL A 18 9.81 8.34 -4.84
C VAL A 18 9.90 7.15 -3.88
N LEU A 19 11.11 6.57 -3.77
CA LEU A 19 11.48 5.69 -2.67
C LEU A 19 11.54 6.51 -1.39
N CYS A 20 10.40 6.66 -0.74
CA CYS A 20 10.26 7.30 0.56
C CYS A 20 9.41 6.39 1.42
N GLN A 21 9.96 5.94 2.54
CA GLN A 21 9.21 5.30 3.62
C GLN A 21 8.18 6.30 4.17
N ASP A 22 7.15 5.83 4.86
CA ASP A 22 6.35 6.73 5.67
C ASP A 22 7.16 7.24 6.85
N THR A 23 7.29 8.57 6.95
CA THR A 23 8.04 9.25 8.02
C THR A 23 7.11 9.96 9.01
N ASN A 24 5.79 9.84 8.86
CA ASN A 24 4.81 10.64 9.58
C ASN A 24 3.56 9.82 9.96
N LEU A 25 3.35 9.62 11.26
CA LEU A 25 2.20 8.90 11.80
C LEU A 25 0.84 9.52 11.40
N ARG A 26 0.80 10.84 11.15
CA ARG A 26 -0.41 11.52 10.69
C ARG A 26 -0.79 11.11 9.27
N GLU A 27 0.19 10.96 8.38
CA GLU A 27 -0.04 10.54 6.99
C GLU A 27 -0.47 9.07 6.94
N VAL A 28 0.15 8.20 7.73
CA VAL A 28 -0.26 6.80 7.89
C VAL A 28 -1.68 6.70 8.45
N LYS A 29 -2.02 7.48 9.48
CA LYS A 29 -3.39 7.53 10.01
C LYS A 29 -4.38 8.06 8.98
N GLN A 30 -4.04 9.12 8.25
CA GLN A 30 -4.92 9.66 7.22
C GLN A 30 -5.18 8.63 6.11
N ALA A 31 -4.13 7.96 5.61
CA ALA A 31 -4.29 6.90 4.62
C ALA A 31 -5.12 5.71 5.12
N PHE A 32 -5.08 5.42 6.42
CA PHE A 32 -5.95 4.42 7.05
C PHE A 32 -7.42 4.88 7.10
N ASP A 33 -7.66 6.11 7.53
CA ASP A 33 -9.00 6.70 7.63
C ASP A 33 -9.64 6.84 6.22
N ASP A 34 -8.86 7.29 5.23
CA ASP A 34 -9.25 7.41 3.81
C ASP A 34 -9.55 6.04 3.15
N ALA A 35 -8.90 4.96 3.62
CA ALA A 35 -9.18 3.59 3.16
C ALA A 35 -10.51 3.02 3.74
N ASN A 36 -11.18 3.73 4.65
CA ASN A 36 -12.48 3.36 5.23
C ASN A 36 -12.52 1.94 5.84
N ILE A 37 -11.38 1.50 6.42
CA ILE A 37 -11.24 0.16 7.02
C ILE A 37 -12.01 0.10 8.33
N SER A 38 -13.01 -0.77 8.42
CA SER A 38 -13.92 -0.85 9.56
C SER A 38 -13.31 -1.62 10.74
N ILE A 39 -12.47 -0.94 11.54
CA ILE A 39 -12.04 -1.40 12.87
C ILE A 39 -12.37 -0.36 13.94
N SER A 40 -12.52 -0.79 15.20
CA SER A 40 -13.04 0.05 16.28
C SER A 40 -12.16 1.23 16.68
N ARG A 41 -10.85 1.22 16.38
CA ARG A 41 -9.91 2.33 16.58
C ARG A 41 -8.56 2.07 15.89
N PHE A 42 -8.01 3.06 15.20
CA PHE A 42 -6.62 3.08 14.75
C PHE A 42 -5.92 4.37 15.22
N ASP A 43 -4.83 4.20 15.97
CA ASP A 43 -4.11 5.25 16.69
C ASP A 43 -2.60 4.86 16.76
N PRO A 44 -1.84 5.02 15.66
CA PRO A 44 -0.51 4.43 15.51
C PRO A 44 0.54 5.19 16.33
N MET A 45 1.32 4.45 17.14
CA MET A 45 2.42 5.00 17.95
C MET A 45 3.80 4.89 17.29
N PHE A 46 3.96 3.96 16.34
CA PHE A 46 5.22 3.66 15.66
C PHE A 46 4.96 3.49 14.16
N LEU A 47 5.96 3.80 13.34
CA LEU A 47 5.93 3.60 11.90
C LEU A 47 6.38 2.17 11.60
N LEU A 48 5.55 1.43 10.88
CA LEU A 48 5.90 0.14 10.29
C LEU A 48 6.38 0.37 8.86
N GLU A 49 7.67 0.19 8.62
CA GLU A 49 8.18 0.01 7.27
C GLU A 49 7.87 -1.41 6.80
N VAL A 50 7.36 -1.51 5.57
CA VAL A 50 7.20 -2.77 4.85
C VAL A 50 7.98 -2.65 3.55
N SER A 51 8.85 -3.63 3.28
CA SER A 51 9.66 -3.70 2.06
C SER A 51 9.39 -5.02 1.33
N LEU A 52 9.11 -4.98 0.03
CA LEU A 52 8.83 -6.15 -0.81
C LEU A 52 10.03 -6.47 -1.71
N PRO A 53 10.82 -7.54 -1.42
CA PRO A 53 11.93 -7.96 -2.26
C PRO A 53 11.48 -8.30 -3.68
N GLN A 54 12.22 -7.85 -4.69
CA GLN A 54 11.95 -8.14 -6.10
C GLN A 54 13.09 -8.99 -6.68
N THR A 55 12.76 -9.94 -7.56
CA THR A 55 13.74 -10.91 -8.10
C THR A 55 14.78 -10.27 -9.03
N SER A 56 14.42 -9.19 -9.73
CA SER A 56 15.23 -8.56 -10.79
C SER A 56 15.38 -7.04 -10.67
N CYS A 57 14.84 -6.45 -9.58
CA CYS A 57 14.71 -5.01 -9.38
C CYS A 57 15.05 -4.65 -7.92
N PRO A 58 15.23 -3.36 -7.58
CA PRO A 58 15.24 -2.92 -6.18
C PRO A 58 13.97 -3.35 -5.43
N ALA A 59 14.07 -3.54 -4.12
CA ALA A 59 12.90 -3.80 -3.28
C ALA A 59 11.92 -2.62 -3.34
N VAL A 60 10.62 -2.92 -3.36
CA VAL A 60 9.57 -1.89 -3.31
C VAL A 60 9.28 -1.59 -1.84
N VAL A 61 9.68 -0.41 -1.38
CA VAL A 61 9.35 0.07 -0.04
C VAL A 61 7.94 0.65 -0.07
N LEU A 62 7.08 0.23 0.85
CA LEU A 62 5.68 0.61 0.84
C LEU A 62 5.44 1.95 1.54
N LYS A 63 4.48 2.70 1.00
CA LYS A 63 3.75 3.76 1.70
C LYS A 63 2.32 3.32 1.94
N ALA A 64 1.74 3.75 3.05
CA ALA A 64 0.32 3.61 3.34
C ALA A 64 -0.52 4.22 2.19
N GLY A 65 -1.65 3.60 1.89
CA GLY A 65 -2.56 4.06 0.83
C GLY A 65 -2.16 3.66 -0.60
N VAL A 66 -0.94 3.15 -0.84
CA VAL A 66 -0.44 2.88 -2.21
C VAL A 66 -0.96 1.56 -2.77
N GLN A 67 -1.52 1.63 -3.98
CA GLN A 67 -1.86 0.45 -4.79
C GLN A 67 -0.61 -0.13 -5.44
N LEU A 68 -0.51 -1.47 -5.45
CA LEU A 68 0.63 -2.20 -6.01
C LEU A 68 0.14 -3.19 -7.08
N PRO A 69 0.91 -3.40 -8.16
CA PRO A 69 0.61 -4.46 -9.10
C PRO A 69 0.87 -5.82 -8.44
N ARG A 70 0.03 -6.82 -8.72
CA ARG A 70 0.08 -8.17 -8.11
C ARG A 70 1.45 -8.85 -8.22
N ASN A 71 2.21 -8.58 -9.27
CA ASN A 71 3.55 -9.16 -9.44
C ASN A 71 4.58 -8.62 -8.43
N ALA A 72 4.39 -7.41 -7.89
CA ALA A 72 5.28 -6.84 -6.87
C ALA A 72 5.05 -7.45 -5.47
N THR A 73 3.93 -8.13 -5.23
CA THR A 73 3.52 -8.71 -3.93
C THR A 73 3.68 -10.24 -3.85
N VAL A 74 4.41 -10.86 -4.79
CA VAL A 74 4.57 -12.32 -4.89
C VAL A 74 5.49 -12.91 -3.81
N GLY A 75 6.39 -12.11 -3.24
CA GLY A 75 7.36 -12.53 -2.21
C GLY A 75 6.94 -12.14 -0.78
N PRO A 76 7.53 -12.77 0.26
CA PRO A 76 7.29 -12.38 1.64
C PRO A 76 7.84 -10.95 1.90
N PRO A 77 7.09 -10.09 2.60
CA PRO A 77 7.57 -8.79 3.04
C PRO A 77 8.69 -8.89 4.08
N LEU A 78 9.54 -7.86 4.11
CA LEU A 78 10.43 -7.53 5.21
C LEU A 78 9.80 -6.39 6.03
N PHE A 79 10.00 -6.42 7.34
CA PHE A 79 9.42 -5.46 8.29
C PHE A 79 10.51 -4.76 9.10
N ALA A 80 10.35 -3.47 9.33
CA ALA A 80 11.10 -2.72 10.32
C ALA A 80 10.17 -1.75 11.09
N LEU A 81 10.43 -1.54 12.38
CA LEU A 81 9.71 -0.58 13.20
C LEU A 81 10.60 0.64 13.47
N SER A 82 10.04 1.85 13.36
CA SER A 82 10.74 3.09 13.69
C SER A 82 9.85 4.06 14.48
N GLY A 83 10.46 4.83 15.38
CA GLY A 83 9.76 5.73 16.29
C GLY A 83 10.46 5.89 17.63
N TYR A 84 10.09 6.93 18.37
CA TYR A 84 10.65 7.19 19.70
C TYR A 84 10.01 6.29 20.76
N GLY A 85 10.81 5.68 21.63
CA GLY A 85 10.32 4.87 22.75
C GLY A 85 9.92 3.44 22.39
N ILE A 86 10.30 2.94 21.20
CA ILE A 86 10.27 1.51 20.90
C ILE A 86 11.12 0.77 21.95
N ARG A 87 10.62 -0.35 22.45
CA ARG A 87 11.30 -1.25 23.37
C ARG A 87 11.60 -2.56 22.65
N ASP A 88 12.73 -3.17 22.96
CA ASP A 88 13.04 -4.51 22.46
C ASP A 88 12.04 -5.53 23.02
N GLY A 89 11.53 -6.41 22.16
CA GLY A 89 10.54 -7.42 22.53
C GLY A 89 9.99 -8.16 21.32
N PRO A 90 9.15 -9.20 21.53
CA PRO A 90 8.40 -9.83 20.46
C PRO A 90 7.29 -8.89 19.96
N PHE A 91 7.10 -8.86 18.64
CA PHE A 91 6.02 -8.12 17.99
C PHE A 91 5.22 -9.08 17.11
N VAL A 92 3.89 -8.94 17.10
CA VAL A 92 3.01 -9.71 16.21
C VAL A 92 2.63 -8.82 15.04
N VAL A 93 3.03 -9.20 13.82
CA VAL A 93 2.62 -8.52 12.57
C VAL A 93 1.52 -9.34 11.90
N ALA A 94 0.41 -8.70 11.56
CA ALA A 94 -0.70 -9.29 10.82
C ALA A 94 -0.92 -8.55 9.49
N ALA A 95 -1.06 -9.29 8.40
CA ALA A 95 -1.56 -8.81 7.11
C ALA A 95 -3.03 -9.23 6.99
N VAL A 96 -3.93 -8.28 6.72
CA VAL A 96 -5.37 -8.54 6.66
C VAL A 96 -5.94 -7.94 5.37
N ASP A 97 -6.70 -8.76 4.64
CA ASP A 97 -7.52 -8.32 3.51
C ASP A 97 -8.99 -8.25 3.98
N PRO A 98 -9.53 -7.05 4.28
CA PRO A 98 -10.92 -6.88 4.73
C PRO A 98 -11.94 -7.01 3.59
N ASP A 99 -11.50 -6.95 2.32
CA ASP A 99 -12.36 -6.96 1.14
C ASP A 99 -12.47 -8.33 0.46
N ALA A 100 -11.74 -9.33 1.00
CA ALA A 100 -11.76 -10.72 0.56
C ALA A 100 -13.21 -11.27 0.46
N PRO A 101 -13.60 -11.91 -0.66
CA PRO A 101 -14.93 -12.51 -0.81
C PRO A 101 -15.23 -13.53 0.30
N THR A 102 -16.42 -13.48 0.87
CA THR A 102 -16.87 -14.44 1.90
C THR A 102 -17.91 -15.41 1.31
N PRO A 103 -18.08 -16.62 1.86
CA PRO A 103 -19.15 -17.52 1.43
C PRO A 103 -20.56 -16.91 1.54
N GLN A 104 -20.75 -15.96 2.47
CA GLN A 104 -22.00 -15.24 2.71
C GLN A 104 -22.17 -14.01 1.81
N ASN A 105 -21.07 -13.43 1.31
CA ASN A 105 -21.07 -12.36 0.31
C ASN A 105 -20.02 -12.67 -0.79
N PRO A 106 -20.33 -13.59 -1.71
CA PRO A 106 -19.40 -14.01 -2.74
C PRO A 106 -19.30 -12.95 -3.85
N LYS A 107 -18.35 -12.02 -3.72
CA LYS A 107 -17.88 -11.14 -4.80
C LYS A 107 -17.11 -11.96 -5.87
N PHE A 108 -17.78 -12.90 -6.55
CA PHE A 108 -17.28 -13.46 -7.79
C PHE A 108 -17.55 -12.45 -8.91
N GLY A 109 -16.51 -11.76 -9.36
CA GLY A 109 -16.62 -10.88 -10.51
C GLY A 109 -17.11 -11.67 -11.73
N THR A 110 -18.25 -11.25 -12.29
CA THR A 110 -18.66 -11.67 -13.64
C THR A 110 -17.56 -11.29 -14.62
N SER A 111 -17.24 -12.20 -15.55
CA SER A 111 -16.00 -12.15 -16.33
C SER A 111 -15.92 -11.00 -17.35
N SER A 112 -15.58 -9.80 -16.88
CA SER A 112 -15.15 -8.65 -17.67
C SER A 112 -14.48 -7.64 -16.75
N GLU A 113 -13.16 -7.45 -16.93
CA GLU A 113 -12.30 -6.36 -16.42
C GLU A 113 -12.79 -5.56 -15.20
N GLU A 114 -12.23 -5.84 -14.02
CA GLU A 114 -12.25 -4.88 -12.91
C GLU A 114 -10.85 -4.69 -12.30
N THR A 115 -10.37 -3.45 -12.38
CA THR A 115 -9.04 -3.02 -11.94
C THR A 115 -8.97 -2.97 -10.42
N SER A 116 -8.02 -3.72 -9.84
CA SER A 116 -7.83 -3.89 -8.39
C SER A 116 -7.37 -2.61 -7.67
N ASN A 117 -8.29 -1.67 -7.45
CA ASN A 117 -8.05 -0.40 -6.79
C ASN A 117 -8.26 -0.44 -5.27
N GLN A 118 -7.35 -1.00 -4.46
CA GLN A 118 -7.21 -0.62 -3.04
C GLN A 118 -5.90 -1.16 -2.40
N PRO A 119 -5.37 -0.51 -1.35
CA PRO A 119 -4.10 -0.87 -0.70
C PRO A 119 -4.30 -1.87 0.46
N ALA A 120 -3.32 -2.76 0.66
CA ALA A 120 -3.33 -3.71 1.77
C ALA A 120 -2.93 -3.04 3.10
N ALA A 121 -3.57 -3.44 4.20
CA ALA A 121 -3.26 -2.96 5.54
C ALA A 121 -2.44 -3.98 6.35
N PHE A 122 -1.42 -3.47 7.05
CA PHE A 122 -0.66 -4.22 8.05
C PHE A 122 -0.90 -3.63 9.44
N GLN A 123 -1.10 -4.50 10.43
CA GLN A 123 -1.25 -4.09 11.82
C GLN A 123 -0.25 -4.85 12.69
N VAL A 124 0.37 -4.13 13.64
CA VAL A 124 1.22 -4.73 14.68
C VAL A 124 0.52 -4.59 16.02
N ALA A 125 0.42 -5.69 16.76
CA ALA A 125 -0.09 -5.71 18.13
C ALA A 125 1.04 -6.08 19.10
N PRO A 126 1.20 -5.37 20.23
CA PRO A 126 1.97 -5.88 21.36
C PRO A 126 1.23 -7.04 22.02
N SER A 127 1.99 -7.91 22.68
CA SER A 127 1.47 -8.99 23.55
C SER A 127 1.11 -8.48 24.95
#